data_AF-A0A1X6PNY8-F1
#
_entry.id   AF-A0A1X6PNY8-F1
#
_cell.length_a   1.000
_cell.length_b   1.000
_cell.length_c   1.000
_cell.angle_alpha   90.00
_cell.angle_beta   90.00
_cell.angle_gamma   90.00
#
_symmetry.space_group_name_H-M   'P 1'
#
loop_
_entity.id
_entity.type
_entity.pdbx_description
1 polymer ?
#
loop_
_entity_poly.entity_id
_entity_poly.type
_entity_poly.pdbx_seq_one_letter_code
_entity_poly.pdbx_strand_id
1 'polypeptide(L)' 'MIDHFHLLQSFCTRTEVKELPKTGSSVGIDMGLKDFAILANGTTYKKPKFFRTLEKN' A
#
# COMPACT_ATOMS: atom_id res chain seq x y z
N MET A 1 -26.32 -16.89 -28.85
CA MET A 1 -25.08 -17.59 -28.43
C MET A 1 -23.94 -17.09 -29.31
N ILE A 2 -23.50 -15.86 -29.07
CA ILE A 2 -22.16 -15.43 -29.50
C ILE A 2 -21.69 -14.60 -28.32
N ASP A 3 -20.83 -15.22 -27.54
CA ASP A 3 -20.54 -14.78 -26.19
C ASP A 3 -19.60 -13.58 -26.27
N HIS A 4 -19.93 -12.53 -25.50
CA HIS A 4 -19.16 -11.30 -25.43
C HIS A 4 -17.72 -11.57 -24.97
N PHE A 5 -16.77 -11.39 -25.90
CA PHE A 5 -15.36 -11.57 -25.66
C PHE A 5 -14.78 -10.29 -25.06
N HIS A 6 -14.65 -10.23 -23.73
CA HIS A 6 -13.97 -9.13 -23.04
C HIS A 6 -12.46 -9.35 -23.12
N LEU A 7 -11.76 -8.54 -23.93
CA LEU A 7 -10.30 -8.50 -23.96
C LEU A 7 -9.78 -7.65 -22.79
N LEU A 8 -8.97 -8.23 -21.90
CA LEU A 8 -8.25 -7.50 -20.87
C LEU A 8 -6.85 -7.13 -21.38
N GLN A 9 -6.44 -5.88 -21.22
CA GLN A 9 -5.11 -5.40 -21.59
C GLN A 9 -4.30 -5.05 -20.34
N SER A 10 -3.13 -5.67 -20.20
CA SER A 10 -2.12 -5.35 -19.19
C SER A 10 -0.94 -4.66 -19.87
N PHE A 11 -0.45 -3.57 -19.29
CA PHE A 11 0.76 -2.88 -19.73
C PHE A 11 1.82 -2.98 -18.63
N CYS A 12 3.06 -3.30 -19.02
CA CYS A 12 4.22 -3.29 -18.14
C CYS A 12 5.15 -2.17 -18.60
N THR A 13 5.50 -1.27 -17.70
CA THR A 13 6.51 -0.24 -17.97
C THR A 13 7.76 -0.55 -17.18
N ARG A 14 8.92 -0.46 -17.82
CA ARG A 14 10.20 -0.56 -17.13
C ARG A 14 10.60 0.85 -16.72
N THR A 15 10.60 1.10 -15.42
CA THR A 15 11.17 2.32 -14.86
C THR A 15 12.58 2.04 -14.36
N GLU A 16 13.48 2.99 -14.55
CA GLU A 16 14.74 3.00 -13.82
C GLU A 16 14.46 3.35 -12.36
N VAL A 17 15.09 2.63 -11.42
CA VAL A 17 15.02 2.95 -10.00
C VAL A 17 16.06 4.03 -9.73
N LYS A 18 15.61 5.26 -9.53
CA LYS A 18 16.48 6.32 -8.99
C LYS A 18 16.51 6.20 -7.48
N GLU A 19 17.63 5.73 -6.94
CA GLU A 19 17.83 5.70 -5.49
C GLU A 19 17.82 7.13 -4.93
N LEU A 20 17.03 7.34 -3.88
CA LEU A 20 17.10 8.56 -3.10
C LEU A 20 18.35 8.50 -2.19
N PRO A 21 18.94 9.66 -1.85
CA PRO A 21 20.03 9.71 -0.89
C PRO A 21 19.64 9.02 0.43
N LYS A 22 20.55 8.21 0.99
CA LYS A 22 20.36 7.58 2.29
C LYS A 22 20.23 8.66 3.36
N THR A 23 19.27 8.50 4.26
CA THR A 23 19.03 9.44 5.36
C THR A 23 20.05 9.32 6.49
N GLY A 24 20.87 8.25 6.50
CA GLY A 24 21.81 7.94 7.59
C GLY A 24 21.14 7.42 8.87
N SER A 25 19.82 7.27 8.88
CA SER A 25 19.04 6.81 10.03
C SER A 25 18.47 5.41 9.81
N SER A 26 18.46 4.58 10.84
CA SER A 26 17.72 3.31 10.87
C SER A 26 16.62 3.37 11.93
N VAL A 27 15.40 2.95 11.58
CA VAL A 27 14.29 2.83 12.53
C VAL A 27 13.54 1.52 12.29
N GLY A 28 13.28 0.78 13.37
CA GLY A 28 12.44 -0.42 13.32
C GLY A 28 10.96 -0.05 13.19
N ILE A 29 10.18 -0.90 12.52
CA ILE A 29 8.74 -0.73 12.32
C ILE A 29 8.03 -1.99 12.81
N ASP A 30 7.08 -1.82 13.73
CA ASP A 30 6.12 -2.84 14.17
C ASP A 30 4.75 -2.56 13.54
N MET A 31 4.05 -3.59 13.07
CA MET A 31 2.79 -3.45 12.31
C MET A 31 1.66 -4.22 13.00
N GLY A 32 0.50 -3.57 13.19
CA GLY A 32 -0.57 -4.11 14.01
C GLY A 32 -1.99 -3.92 13.49
N LEU A 33 -2.92 -4.61 14.15
CA LEU A 33 -4.36 -4.46 13.89
C LEU A 33 -4.94 -3.22 14.58
N LYS A 34 -4.48 -2.91 15.80
CA LYS A 34 -4.93 -1.74 16.57
C LYS A 34 -4.39 -0.44 15.95
N ASP A 35 -3.07 -0.39 15.79
CA ASP A 35 -2.34 0.68 15.15
C ASP A 35 -1.66 0.14 13.89
N PHE A 36 -1.67 0.90 12.80
CA PHE A 36 -1.16 0.43 11.50
C PHE A 36 0.34 0.19 11.53
N ALA A 37 1.09 1.15 12.09
CA ALA A 37 2.53 1.03 12.27
C ALA A 37 2.99 1.79 13.51
N ILE A 38 3.92 1.23 14.26
CA ILE A 38 4.61 1.86 15.39
C ILE A 38 6.11 1.82 15.07
N LEU A 39 6.75 2.99 15.11
CA LEU A 39 8.18 3.11 14.89
C LEU A 39 8.92 2.96 16.21
N ALA A 40 10.15 2.44 16.17
CA ALA A 40 10.99 2.32 17.36
C ALA A 40 11.27 3.66 18.09
N ASN A 41 11.07 4.79 17.40
CA ASN A 41 11.14 6.13 18.00
C ASN A 41 9.85 6.59 18.71
N GLY A 42 8.86 5.69 18.84
CA GLY A 42 7.57 5.96 19.50
C GLY A 42 6.51 6.60 18.59
N THR A 43 6.80 6.87 17.32
CA THR A 43 5.81 7.42 16.38
C THR A 43 4.78 6.36 16.03
N THR A 44 3.49 6.67 16.20
CA THR A 44 2.39 5.74 15.92
C THR A 44 1.53 6.24 14.76
N TYR A 45 1.38 5.41 13.75
CA TYR A 45 0.45 5.57 12.64
C TYR A 45 -0.83 4.78 12.93
N LYS A 46 -1.94 5.49 13.12
CA LYS A 46 -3.24 4.85 13.36
C LYS A 46 -3.76 4.18 12.08
N LYS A 47 -4.60 3.17 12.24
CA LYS A 47 -5.28 2.54 11.10
C LYS A 47 -6.04 3.60 10.30
N PRO A 48 -5.70 3.82 9.01
CA PRO A 48 -6.52 4.67 8.17
C PRO A 48 -7.91 4.03 8.07
N LYS A 49 -8.94 4.77 8.48
CA LYS A 49 -10.34 4.34 8.28
C LYS A 49 -10.68 4.54 6.82
N PHE A 50 -10.17 3.66 5.95
CA PHE A 50 -10.68 3.56 4.59
C PHE A 50 -12.10 3.02 4.72
N PHE A 51 -13.07 3.91 4.58
CA PHE A 51 -14.48 3.58 4.65
C PHE A 51 -14.76 2.42 3.69
N ARG A 52 -15.32 1.34 4.22
CA ARG A 52 -15.97 0.29 3.44
C ARG A 52 -17.26 0.86 2.86
N THR A 53 -17.14 1.73 1.87
CA THR A 53 -18.31 2.30 1.17
C THR A 53 -19.02 1.26 0.28
N LEU A 54 -18.48 0.03 0.21
CA LEU A 54 -19.00 -1.07 -0.60
C LEU A 54 -19.63 -2.21 0.23
N GLU A 55 -19.64 -2.13 1.57
CA GLU A 55 -20.51 -3.00 2.39
C GLU A 55 -21.91 -2.38 2.46
N LYS A 56 -22.61 -2.37 1.32
CA LYS A 56 -24.07 -2.23 1.30
C LYS A 56 -24.66 -3.61 1.03
N ASN A 57 -25.41 -4.11 2.00
CA ASN A 57 -26.25 -5.30 1.87
C ASN A 57 -27.30 -5.13 0.75
#